data_AF-A0A2M8PKV7-F1
#
_entry.id   AF-A0A2M8PKV7-F1
#
_cell.length_a   1.000
_cell.length_b   1.000
_cell.length_c   1.000
_cell.angle_alpha   90.00
_cell.angle_beta   90.00
_cell.angle_gamma   90.00
#
_symmetry.space_group_name_H-M   'P 1'
#
loop_
_entity.id
_entity.type
_entity.pdbx_description
1 polymer ?
#
loop_
_entity_poly.entity_id
_entity_poly.type
_entity_poly.pdbx_seq_one_letter_code
_entity_poly.pdbx_strand_id
1 'polypeptide(L)'
;LILQLTSERPQLPNLVMLWPHEAALIDLSNVLVDLSSYTALPNLEWVGDVGRDPFSQKTIAIPHSIFNLALVANLDALKELGYDAPPTTWEQFQQMACTFREKSGWSSGKFGVVWGFTTMLEAETWLAMSLSSHIDIFSEGQYQLDIPAMYESATTLKLMQDR
;
A
#
# COMPACT_ATOMS: atom_id res chain seq x y z
N LEU A 1 14.32 8.22 10.78
CA LEU A 1 15.36 9.03 11.48
C LEU A 1 14.88 9.25 12.92
N ILE A 2 15.59 8.73 13.93
CA ILE A 2 15.34 9.04 15.34
C ILE A 2 16.45 10.01 15.75
N LEU A 3 16.13 11.29 15.95
CA LEU A 3 17.08 12.26 16.49
C LEU A 3 16.96 12.23 18.02
N GLN A 4 17.92 11.57 18.67
CA GLN A 4 18.04 11.56 20.12
C GLN A 4 19.13 12.56 20.54
N LEU A 5 18.74 13.62 21.23
CA LEU A 5 19.66 14.49 21.96
C LEU A 5 19.64 14.03 23.43
N THR A 6 20.79 13.60 23.93
CA THR A 6 20.91 12.85 25.19
C THR A 6 20.85 13.75 26.43
N SER A 7 20.20 13.26 27.50
CA SER A 7 20.67 13.45 28.89
C SER A 7 20.05 12.38 29.80
N GLU A 8 20.89 11.75 30.64
CA GLU A 8 20.76 10.88 31.85
C GLU A 8 19.43 10.22 32.31
N ARG A 9 18.32 10.32 31.58
CA ARG A 9 17.08 9.55 31.75
C ARG A 9 16.63 9.04 30.37
N PRO A 10 15.86 7.94 30.27
CA PRO A 10 15.23 7.60 28.99
C PRO A 10 14.27 8.73 28.61
N GLN A 11 14.74 9.63 27.76
CA GLN A 11 13.92 10.67 27.14
C GLN A 11 13.41 10.14 25.81
N LEU A 12 12.10 10.23 25.61
CA LEU A 12 11.49 9.96 24.32
C LEU A 12 11.98 10.99 23.29
N PRO A 13 12.13 10.60 22.02
CA PRO A 13 12.50 11.55 20.97
C PRO A 13 11.43 12.64 20.83
N ASN A 14 11.85 13.87 20.54
CA ASN A 14 10.92 14.98 20.26
C ASN A 14 10.19 14.82 18.91
N LEU A 15 10.81 14.09 17.97
CA LEU A 15 10.25 13.76 16.67
C LEU A 15 10.65 12.33 16.31
N VAL A 16 9.67 11.54 15.87
CA VAL A 16 9.88 10.17 15.42
C VAL A 16 9.23 10.00 14.04
N MET A 17 9.89 9.24 13.19
CA MET A 17 9.36 8.81 11.90
C MET A 17 8.79 7.41 12.09
N LEU A 18 7.49 7.26 11.81
CA LEU A 18 6.73 6.04 12.03
C LEU A 18 5.94 5.70 10.77
N TRP A 19 5.65 4.41 10.59
CA TRP A 19 4.60 3.99 9.68
C TRP A 19 3.22 4.36 10.24
N PRO A 20 2.19 4.56 9.39
CA PRO A 20 0.86 4.96 9.86
C PRO A 20 0.27 4.01 10.92
N HIS A 21 0.46 2.70 10.76
CA HIS A 21 -0.04 1.71 11.72
C HIS A 21 0.70 1.74 13.06
N GLU A 22 1.99 2.09 13.08
CA GLU A 22 2.77 2.27 14.32
C GLU A 22 2.32 3.53 15.06
N ALA A 23 2.08 4.62 14.34
CA ALA A 23 1.57 5.86 14.92
C ALA A 23 0.19 5.64 15.59
N ALA A 24 -0.73 4.95 14.90
CA ALA A 24 -2.04 4.61 15.46
C ALA A 24 -1.93 3.73 16.72
N LEU A 25 -1.04 2.72 16.69
CA LEU A 25 -0.79 1.86 17.86
C LEU A 25 -0.26 2.66 19.06
N ILE A 26 0.66 3.61 18.83
CA ILE A 26 1.22 4.44 19.89
C ILE A 26 0.17 5.43 20.42
N ASP A 27 -0.73 5.98 19.59
CA ASP A 27 -1.79 6.87 20.06
C ASP A 27 -2.77 6.19 21.04
N LEU A 28 -2.92 4.86 21.00
CA LEU A 28 -3.69 4.12 22.01
C LEU A 28 -3.14 4.29 23.44
N SER A 29 -1.86 4.62 23.59
CA SER A 29 -1.24 4.94 24.88
C SER A 29 -1.36 6.41 25.28
N ASN A 30 -1.98 7.24 24.43
CA ASN A 30 -2.20 8.68 24.63
C ASN A 30 -0.91 9.49 24.85
N VAL A 31 0.21 9.04 24.28
CA VAL A 31 1.52 9.70 24.39
C VAL A 31 1.86 10.58 23.19
N LEU A 32 1.09 10.50 22.10
CA LEU A 32 1.26 11.38 20.94
C LEU A 32 0.56 12.72 21.16
N VAL A 33 1.21 13.78 20.71
CA VAL A 33 0.67 15.14 20.73
C VAL A 33 -0.34 15.29 19.59
N ASP A 34 -1.50 15.88 19.87
CA ASP A 34 -2.42 16.29 18.80
C ASP A 34 -1.84 17.50 18.06
N LEU A 35 -1.54 17.29 16.78
CA LEU A 35 -0.92 18.27 15.90
C LEU A 35 -1.94 19.15 15.17
N SER A 36 -3.23 19.01 15.42
CA SER A 36 -4.31 19.77 14.76
C SER A 36 -4.09 21.29 14.73
N SER A 37 -3.49 21.84 15.79
CA SER A 37 -3.13 23.27 15.86
C SER A 37 -1.99 23.68 14.91
N TYR A 38 -1.11 22.75 14.53
CA TYR A 38 0.01 22.98 13.60
C TYR A 38 -0.39 22.76 12.14
N THR A 39 -1.48 22.03 11.89
CA THR A 39 -1.97 21.74 10.54
C THR A 39 -2.84 22.86 9.98
N ALA A 40 -3.36 23.74 10.86
CA ALA A 40 -4.14 24.93 10.51
C ALA A 40 -3.31 26.12 9.97
N LEU A 41 -2.04 25.91 9.64
CA LEU A 41 -1.17 26.97 9.10
C LEU A 41 -1.54 27.29 7.64
N PRO A 42 -1.67 28.57 7.25
CA PRO A 42 -2.30 29.00 6.00
C PRO A 42 -1.55 28.59 4.71
N ASN A 43 -0.34 28.07 4.81
CA ASN A 43 0.51 27.69 3.68
C ASN A 43 0.79 26.19 3.60
N LEU A 44 0.12 25.36 4.41
CA LEU A 44 0.26 23.91 4.33
C LEU A 44 -0.85 23.33 3.45
N GLU A 45 -0.49 22.88 2.26
CA GLU A 45 -1.37 22.04 1.44
C GLU A 45 -1.31 20.60 1.96
N TRP A 46 -2.42 20.11 2.49
CA TRP A 46 -2.54 18.76 3.01
C TRP A 46 -3.05 17.81 1.94
N VAL A 47 -2.39 16.65 1.81
CA VAL A 47 -2.90 15.53 1.03
C VAL A 47 -3.81 14.71 1.93
N GLY A 48 -5.10 15.07 1.96
CA GLY A 48 -6.14 14.35 2.70
C GLY A 48 -5.89 14.23 4.22
N ASP A 49 -6.54 13.24 4.84
CA ASP A 49 -6.48 12.96 6.28
C ASP A 49 -5.35 11.97 6.66
N VAL A 50 -4.26 11.91 5.89
CA VAL A 50 -3.19 10.87 5.99
C VAL A 50 -2.43 10.88 7.34
N GLY A 51 -2.65 11.90 8.18
CA GLY A 51 -2.10 11.99 9.55
C GLY A 51 -3.14 11.93 10.66
N ARG A 52 -4.42 11.77 10.34
CA ARG A 52 -5.53 11.74 11.29
C ARG A 52 -5.78 10.32 11.75
N ASP A 53 -5.80 10.09 13.06
CA ASP A 53 -6.22 8.80 13.61
C ASP A 53 -7.73 8.63 13.42
N PRO A 54 -8.22 7.60 12.72
CA PRO A 54 -9.65 7.38 12.54
C PRO A 54 -10.40 7.13 13.86
N PHE A 55 -9.72 6.67 14.91
CA PHE A 55 -10.36 6.36 16.20
C PHE A 55 -10.41 7.57 17.14
N SER A 56 -9.27 8.19 17.43
CA SER A 56 -9.18 9.32 18.35
C SER A 56 -9.53 10.66 17.71
N GLN A 57 -9.60 10.71 16.38
CA GLN A 57 -9.83 11.92 15.57
C GLN A 57 -8.74 13.00 15.70
N LYS A 58 -7.64 12.71 16.42
CA LYS A 58 -6.48 13.59 16.53
C LYS A 58 -5.68 13.59 15.24
N THR A 59 -4.98 14.70 14.97
CA THR A 59 -3.92 14.68 13.95
C THR A 59 -2.63 14.24 14.62
N ILE A 60 -2.25 12.98 14.45
CA ILE A 60 -1.13 12.36 15.19
C ILE A 60 0.19 12.32 14.41
N ALA A 61 0.16 12.67 13.12
CA ALA A 61 1.34 12.71 12.27
C ALA A 61 1.24 13.78 11.19
N ILE A 62 2.39 14.22 10.69
CA ILE A 62 2.51 15.00 9.46
C ILE A 62 3.11 14.07 8.39
N PRO A 63 2.44 13.85 7.24
CA PRO A 63 2.97 13.00 6.18
C PRO A 63 4.32 13.54 5.68
N HIS A 64 5.39 12.77 5.93
CA HIS A 64 6.73 13.09 5.41
C HIS A 64 6.98 12.44 4.04
N SER A 65 6.45 11.23 3.84
CA SER A 65 6.65 10.47 2.61
C SER A 65 5.41 9.61 2.36
N ILE A 66 4.97 9.57 1.11
CA ILE A 66 3.87 8.72 0.66
C ILE A 66 4.48 7.60 -0.18
N PHE A 67 4.13 6.37 0.17
CA PHE A 67 4.50 5.19 -0.59
C PHE A 67 3.25 4.68 -1.31
N ASN A 68 3.35 4.47 -2.63
CA ASN A 68 2.28 3.90 -3.44
C ASN A 68 2.82 2.71 -4.21
N LEU A 69 2.00 1.68 -4.37
CA LEU A 69 2.27 0.58 -5.29
C LEU A 69 1.96 1.02 -6.72
N ALA A 70 2.87 0.73 -7.63
CA ALA A 70 2.71 1.00 -9.05
C ALA A 70 3.11 -0.23 -9.88
N LEU A 71 2.39 -0.47 -10.97
CA LEU A 71 2.78 -1.49 -11.94
C LEU A 71 3.98 -0.98 -12.76
N VAL A 72 5.09 -1.71 -12.69
CA VAL A 72 6.24 -1.50 -13.57
C VAL A 72 6.21 -2.57 -14.66
N ALA A 73 6.12 -2.14 -15.92
CA ALA A 73 6.01 -3.04 -17.07
C ALA A 73 7.24 -2.91 -17.99
N ASN A 74 7.71 -4.05 -18.52
CA ASN A 74 8.71 -4.08 -19.58
C ASN A 74 8.01 -3.91 -20.94
N LEU A 75 8.22 -2.75 -21.57
CA LEU A 75 7.55 -2.41 -22.83
C LEU A 75 8.03 -3.24 -24.03
N ASP A 76 9.29 -3.67 -24.03
CA ASP A 76 9.82 -4.53 -25.10
C ASP A 76 9.18 -5.92 -25.03
N ALA A 77 9.05 -6.46 -23.82
CA ALA A 77 8.32 -7.71 -23.58
C ALA A 77 6.85 -7.62 -24.01
N LEU A 78 6.17 -6.51 -23.70
CA LEU A 78 4.79 -6.29 -24.16
C LEU A 78 4.71 -6.28 -25.69
N LYS A 79 5.64 -5.58 -26.34
CA LYS A 79 5.70 -5.48 -27.80
C LYS A 79 5.98 -6.83 -28.46
N GLU A 80 6.89 -7.64 -27.92
CA GLU A 80 7.18 -9.01 -28.40
C GLU A 80 5.94 -9.92 -28.34
N LEU A 81 5.08 -9.71 -27.33
CA LEU A 81 3.82 -10.44 -27.20
C LEU A 81 2.66 -9.86 -28.02
N GLY A 82 2.88 -8.73 -28.72
CA GLY A 82 1.87 -8.07 -29.53
C GLY A 82 0.94 -7.12 -28.77
N TYR A 83 1.38 -6.58 -27.63
CA TYR A 83 0.65 -5.56 -26.86
C TYR A 83 1.26 -4.17 -27.06
N ASP A 84 0.40 -3.18 -27.33
CA ASP A 84 0.80 -1.79 -27.58
C ASP A 84 0.89 -0.95 -26.29
N ALA A 85 0.29 -1.41 -25.20
CA ALA A 85 0.24 -0.70 -23.92
C ALA A 85 0.18 -1.67 -22.72
N PRO A 86 0.57 -1.22 -21.52
CA PRO A 86 0.32 -1.95 -20.27
C PRO A 86 -1.18 -2.17 -20.02
N PRO A 87 -1.54 -3.17 -19.20
CA PRO A 87 -2.93 -3.43 -18.87
C PRO A 87 -3.53 -2.29 -18.06
N THR A 88 -4.78 -1.94 -18.36
CA THR A 88 -5.55 -0.93 -17.62
C THR A 88 -6.61 -1.55 -16.71
N THR A 89 -6.75 -2.87 -16.73
CA THR A 89 -7.65 -3.63 -15.86
C THR A 89 -6.94 -4.88 -15.31
N TRP A 90 -7.42 -5.40 -14.17
CA TRP A 90 -6.88 -6.62 -13.58
C TRP A 90 -7.09 -7.85 -14.46
N GLU A 91 -8.19 -7.94 -15.20
CA GLU A 91 -8.45 -9.02 -16.15
C GLU A 91 -7.44 -8.99 -17.31
N GLN A 92 -7.16 -7.80 -17.86
CA GLN A 92 -6.10 -7.64 -18.87
C GLN A 92 -4.73 -8.01 -18.30
N PHE A 93 -4.44 -7.57 -17.07
CA PHE A 93 -3.19 -7.90 -16.40
C PHE A 93 -3.02 -9.41 -16.25
N GLN A 94 -4.04 -10.12 -15.76
CA GLN A 94 -4.03 -11.57 -15.64
C GLN A 94 -3.77 -12.25 -16.98
N GLN A 95 -4.47 -11.84 -18.04
CA GLN A 95 -4.31 -12.43 -19.37
C GLN A 95 -2.92 -12.17 -19.96
N MET A 96 -2.43 -10.93 -19.85
CA MET A 96 -1.09 -10.55 -20.33
C MET A 96 0.00 -11.27 -19.54
N ALA A 97 -0.12 -11.37 -18.22
CA ALA A 97 0.83 -12.07 -17.35
C ALA A 97 0.89 -13.57 -17.67
N CYS A 98 -0.26 -14.23 -17.86
CA CYS A 98 -0.31 -15.63 -18.29
C CYS A 98 0.36 -15.82 -19.66
N THR A 99 0.03 -14.94 -20.62
CA THR A 99 0.62 -14.99 -21.97
C THR A 99 2.13 -14.81 -21.93
N PHE A 100 2.62 -13.89 -21.09
CA PHE A 100 4.04 -13.66 -20.89
C PHE A 100 4.73 -14.88 -20.29
N ARG A 101 4.18 -15.50 -19.24
CA ARG A 101 4.75 -16.74 -18.68
C ARG A 101 4.81 -17.87 -19.70
N GLU A 102 3.76 -18.05 -20.49
CA GLU A 102 3.65 -19.17 -21.44
C GLU A 102 4.51 -18.99 -22.71
N LYS A 103 4.64 -17.75 -23.20
CA LYS A 103 5.24 -17.48 -24.52
C LYS A 103 6.61 -16.81 -24.47
N SER A 104 7.01 -16.26 -23.32
CA SER A 104 8.26 -15.51 -23.25
C SER A 104 9.45 -16.46 -23.06
N GLY A 105 10.54 -16.21 -23.79
CA GLY A 105 11.86 -16.79 -23.49
C GLY A 105 12.58 -16.08 -22.34
N TRP A 106 11.87 -15.20 -21.63
CA TRP A 106 12.41 -14.34 -20.60
C TRP A 106 12.48 -15.12 -19.27
N SER A 107 13.63 -15.06 -18.59
CA SER A 107 13.87 -15.87 -17.40
C SER A 107 13.27 -15.25 -16.15
N SER A 108 12.57 -16.07 -15.35
CA SER A 108 11.97 -15.58 -14.11
C SER A 108 13.00 -15.30 -13.01
N GLY A 109 13.16 -14.02 -12.64
CA GLY A 109 13.96 -13.59 -11.50
C GLY A 109 13.49 -14.21 -10.17
N LYS A 110 14.44 -14.59 -9.31
CA LYS A 110 14.24 -15.32 -8.04
C LYS A 110 13.60 -14.52 -6.89
N PHE A 111 13.28 -13.24 -7.09
CA PHE A 111 12.61 -12.40 -6.10
C PHE A 111 11.17 -12.15 -6.58
N GLY A 112 10.21 -12.73 -5.86
CA GLY A 112 8.84 -13.06 -6.27
C GLY A 112 7.86 -11.92 -6.59
N VAL A 113 8.32 -10.78 -7.13
CA VAL A 113 7.47 -9.63 -7.51
C VAL A 113 7.49 -9.36 -9.02
N VAL A 114 8.46 -9.92 -9.74
CA VAL A 114 8.45 -9.90 -11.21
C VAL A 114 7.62 -11.13 -11.65
N TRP A 115 6.95 -11.10 -12.82
CA TRP A 115 6.21 -12.23 -13.44
C TRP A 115 4.71 -12.39 -13.14
N GLY A 116 4.07 -11.50 -12.36
CA GLY A 116 2.60 -11.54 -12.13
C GLY A 116 2.15 -12.27 -10.85
N PHE A 117 3.06 -12.38 -9.88
CA PHE A 117 2.96 -13.03 -8.56
C PHE A 117 3.07 -14.56 -8.57
N THR A 118 4.31 -15.06 -8.48
CA THR A 118 4.58 -16.50 -8.40
C THR A 118 4.96 -17.00 -7.00
N THR A 119 5.31 -16.17 -6.00
CA THR A 119 5.52 -16.68 -4.63
C THR A 119 5.40 -15.67 -3.49
N MET A 120 5.32 -14.35 -3.75
CA MET A 120 5.22 -13.35 -2.69
C MET A 120 4.01 -12.46 -2.94
N LEU A 121 2.88 -12.80 -2.31
CA LEU A 121 1.75 -11.89 -2.21
C LEU A 121 1.95 -11.04 -0.96
N GLU A 122 2.40 -9.81 -1.13
CA GLU A 122 2.38 -8.82 -0.07
C GLU A 122 0.93 -8.38 0.18
N ALA A 123 0.55 -8.16 1.44
CA ALA A 123 -0.82 -7.79 1.81
C ALA A 123 -1.28 -6.51 1.08
N GLU A 124 -0.33 -5.64 0.80
CA GLU A 124 -0.48 -4.38 0.07
C GLU A 124 -0.90 -4.61 -1.39
N THR A 125 -0.43 -5.68 -2.05
CA THR A 125 -0.85 -6.00 -3.42
C THR A 125 -2.31 -6.45 -3.44
N TRP A 126 -2.68 -7.33 -2.51
CA TRP A 126 -4.07 -7.77 -2.38
C TRP A 126 -4.98 -6.60 -2.06
N LEU A 127 -4.56 -5.75 -1.11
CA LEU A 127 -5.29 -4.55 -0.75
C LEU A 127 -5.41 -3.58 -1.93
N ALA A 128 -4.35 -3.35 -2.70
CA ALA A 128 -4.40 -2.48 -3.88
C ALA A 128 -5.38 -2.99 -4.94
N MET A 129 -5.43 -4.30 -5.17
CA MET A 129 -6.40 -4.91 -6.09
C MET A 129 -7.83 -4.74 -5.57
N SER A 130 -8.07 -5.05 -4.29
CA SER A 130 -9.41 -4.91 -3.69
C SER A 130 -9.89 -3.46 -3.67
N LEU A 131 -9.05 -2.53 -3.23
CA LEU A 131 -9.38 -1.09 -3.13
C LEU A 131 -9.58 -0.41 -4.49
N SER A 132 -9.06 -0.99 -5.58
CA SER A 132 -9.32 -0.48 -6.94
C SER A 132 -10.81 -0.53 -7.32
N SER A 133 -11.62 -1.32 -6.60
CA SER A 133 -13.08 -1.38 -6.73
C SER A 133 -13.82 -0.31 -5.91
N HIS A 134 -13.11 0.69 -5.37
CA HIS A 134 -13.67 1.79 -4.56
C HIS A 134 -14.44 1.32 -3.31
N ILE A 135 -14.00 0.22 -2.70
CA ILE A 135 -14.56 -0.31 -1.46
C ILE A 135 -13.94 0.35 -0.24
N ASP A 136 -14.68 0.34 0.88
CA ASP A 136 -14.14 0.59 2.21
C ASP A 136 -14.06 -0.73 2.98
N ILE A 137 -12.86 -1.10 3.40
CA ILE A 137 -12.63 -2.33 4.17
C ILE A 137 -12.81 -2.11 5.68
N PHE A 138 -13.04 -0.88 6.13
CA PHE A 138 -13.28 -0.55 7.52
C PHE A 138 -14.53 0.33 7.65
N SER A 139 -15.65 -0.28 8.06
CA SER A 139 -16.93 0.41 8.20
C SER A 139 -17.58 0.03 9.52
N GLU A 140 -18.32 0.97 10.11
CA GLU A 140 -19.03 0.78 11.39
C GLU A 140 -18.12 0.31 12.54
N GLY A 141 -16.85 0.71 12.52
CA GLY A 141 -15.87 0.34 13.54
C GLY A 141 -15.31 -1.09 13.40
N GLN A 142 -15.54 -1.75 12.27
CA GLN A 142 -15.10 -3.13 12.03
C GLN A 142 -14.49 -3.31 10.64
N TYR A 143 -13.54 -4.24 10.53
CA TYR A 143 -12.99 -4.65 9.24
C TYR A 143 -13.97 -5.56 8.50
N GLN A 144 -14.27 -5.22 7.25
CA GLN A 144 -15.14 -5.95 6.34
C GLN A 144 -14.28 -6.71 5.32
N LEU A 145 -13.84 -7.93 5.68
CA LEU A 145 -12.95 -8.75 4.84
C LEU A 145 -13.72 -9.78 3.99
N ASP A 146 -15.00 -9.99 4.28
CA ASP A 146 -15.91 -10.95 3.63
C ASP A 146 -16.79 -10.31 2.55
N ILE A 147 -16.32 -9.23 1.94
CA ILE A 147 -17.00 -8.53 0.87
C ILE A 147 -16.60 -9.07 -0.52
N PRO A 148 -17.49 -9.04 -1.53
CA PRO A 148 -17.24 -9.64 -2.85
C PRO A 148 -15.91 -9.22 -3.48
N ALA A 149 -15.56 -7.94 -3.40
CA ALA A 149 -14.32 -7.42 -3.97
C ALA A 149 -13.04 -8.02 -3.34
N MET A 150 -13.07 -8.38 -2.04
CA MET A 150 -11.94 -9.04 -1.37
C MET A 150 -11.79 -10.50 -1.83
N TYR A 151 -12.91 -11.19 -2.07
CA TYR A 151 -12.91 -12.54 -2.61
C TYR A 151 -12.49 -12.59 -4.08
N GLU A 152 -12.98 -11.67 -4.89
CA GLU A 152 -12.65 -11.57 -6.32
C GLU A 152 -11.16 -11.31 -6.50
N SER A 153 -10.59 -10.35 -5.77
CA SER A 153 -9.15 -10.06 -5.84
C SER A 153 -8.30 -11.25 -5.41
N ALA A 154 -8.68 -11.92 -4.32
CA ALA A 154 -7.99 -13.13 -3.86
C ALA A 154 -8.06 -14.26 -4.91
N THR A 155 -9.20 -14.42 -5.57
CA THR A 155 -9.41 -15.41 -6.64
C THR A 155 -8.54 -15.10 -7.85
N THR A 156 -8.51 -13.85 -8.31
CA THR A 156 -7.66 -13.42 -9.43
C THR A 156 -6.18 -13.65 -9.14
N LEU A 157 -5.72 -13.29 -7.94
CA LEU A 157 -4.34 -13.52 -7.51
C LEU A 157 -4.01 -15.01 -7.46
N LYS A 158 -4.91 -15.84 -6.93
CA LYS A 158 -4.73 -17.29 -6.91
C LYS A 158 -4.64 -17.90 -8.31
N LEU A 159 -5.47 -17.44 -9.25
CA LEU A 159 -5.42 -17.89 -10.64
C LEU A 159 -4.12 -17.52 -11.35
N MET A 160 -3.53 -16.36 -11.01
CA MET A 160 -2.23 -15.97 -11.55
C MET A 160 -1.09 -16.83 -11.00
N GLN A 161 -1.18 -17.25 -9.73
CA GLN A 161 -0.22 -18.15 -9.07
C GLN A 161 -0.29 -19.60 -9.57
N ASP A 162 -1.50 -20.10 -9.87
CA ASP A 162 -1.73 -21.53 -10.18
C ASP A 162 -1.39 -21.92 -11.62
N ARG A 163 -1.36 -20.95 -12.53
CA ARG A 163 -1.06 -21.19 -13.93
C ARG A 163 0.45 -21.11 -14.18
#